data_AF-A0A0K1Q0Y7-F1
#
_entry.id   AF-A0A0K1Q0Y7-F1
#
_cell.length_a   1.000
_cell.length_b   1.000
_cell.length_c   1.000
_cell.angle_alpha   90.00
_cell.angle_beta   90.00
_cell.angle_gamma   90.00
#
_symmetry.space_group_name_H-M   'P 1'
#
loop_
_entity.id
_entity.type
_entity.pdbx_description
1 polymer ?
#
loop_
_entity_poly.entity_id
_entity_poly.type
_entity_poly.pdbx_seq_one_letter_code
_entity_poly.pdbx_strand_id
1 'polypeptide(L)'
;MVRRQSIAIASFASASVLAACQFVAGIERIDKGGVETPFVDGGDSNEVSVPVPATGPCDHASLPAPPVRDDDPARELPTIVMAMNHFSLSGGSASRLGIDLDQVCTCDTHPTTAHGGEPSCVRKGAPICDDDGGVDNYFATAVASFSSAFNLDDFAGVNSSIQLGHQNALIVLRKYNGLANDRDVEVGIVETNGIRSSNCPDSIPTIGSDYYSPGWCGDDQWSVFPNTTVDGFPISYAAGYVNDYQLVVSLDRGIAIPFGDVGMTMGSPVSLGTLVPLGEDLQPRDPTRSPATDKEARFYRLDDGLIAGRVAATDLLAAAGSATLPPASEPGASARIPPSTESSRSKCVTVSTSPKRASSISSLDMRAMPFR
;
A
#
# COMPACT_ATOMS: atom_id res chain seq x y z
N MET A 1 -50.37 -61.89 -14.06
CA MET A 1 -50.14 -61.91 -12.60
C MET A 1 -48.99 -60.97 -12.30
N VAL A 2 -49.30 -59.78 -11.78
CA VAL A 2 -48.35 -58.69 -11.52
C VAL A 2 -47.98 -58.72 -10.04
N ARG A 3 -46.69 -58.78 -9.70
CA ARG A 3 -46.19 -58.56 -8.34
C ARG A 3 -45.34 -57.30 -8.34
N ARG A 4 -45.88 -56.24 -7.75
CA ARG A 4 -45.23 -54.95 -7.49
C ARG A 4 -44.26 -55.12 -6.32
N GLN A 5 -42.99 -54.79 -6.52
CA GLN A 5 -42.06 -54.46 -5.43
C GLN A 5 -41.92 -52.95 -5.39
N SER A 6 -42.30 -52.36 -4.24
CA SER A 6 -42.19 -50.93 -3.98
C SER A 6 -40.84 -50.71 -3.28
N ILE A 7 -39.93 -50.00 -3.94
CA ILE A 7 -38.69 -49.52 -3.34
C ILE A 7 -39.00 -48.17 -2.68
N ALA A 8 -38.87 -48.10 -1.37
CA ALA A 8 -38.98 -46.87 -0.59
C ALA A 8 -37.70 -46.05 -0.77
N ILE A 9 -37.82 -44.89 -1.41
CA ILE A 9 -36.76 -43.88 -1.48
C ILE A 9 -36.82 -43.08 -0.18
N ALA A 10 -35.83 -43.28 0.68
CA ALA A 10 -35.62 -42.45 1.86
C ALA A 10 -34.98 -41.13 1.43
N SER A 11 -35.81 -40.10 1.30
CA SER A 11 -35.38 -38.72 1.06
C SER A 11 -34.69 -38.18 2.31
N PHE A 12 -33.35 -38.16 2.34
CA PHE A 12 -32.61 -37.33 3.29
C PHE A 12 -32.82 -35.86 2.90
N ALA A 13 -33.76 -35.21 3.57
CA ALA A 13 -33.90 -33.77 3.56
C ALA A 13 -32.74 -33.17 4.35
N SER A 14 -31.62 -32.90 3.66
CA SER A 14 -30.54 -32.07 4.17
C SER A 14 -31.08 -30.66 4.38
N ALA A 15 -31.41 -30.34 5.63
CA ALA A 15 -31.70 -29.00 6.10
C ALA A 15 -30.46 -28.12 5.89
N SER A 16 -30.39 -27.51 4.71
CA SER A 16 -29.42 -26.49 4.38
C SER A 16 -29.87 -25.23 5.11
N VAL A 17 -29.26 -24.95 6.26
CA VAL A 17 -29.34 -23.66 6.93
C VAL A 17 -28.62 -22.65 6.03
N LEU A 18 -29.35 -22.16 5.02
CA LEU A 18 -28.99 -20.96 4.29
C LEU A 18 -29.16 -19.79 5.24
N ALA A 19 -28.13 -19.51 6.04
CA ALA A 19 -27.92 -18.19 6.58
C ALA A 19 -27.58 -17.27 5.41
N ALA A 20 -28.62 -16.82 4.70
CA ALA A 20 -28.52 -15.68 3.79
C ALA A 20 -28.27 -14.44 4.64
N CYS A 21 -27.01 -14.19 4.98
CA CYS A 21 -26.57 -12.86 5.38
C CYS A 21 -26.73 -11.96 4.15
N GLN A 22 -27.90 -11.33 4.02
CA GLN A 22 -28.05 -10.16 3.19
C GLN A 22 -27.13 -9.09 3.75
N PHE A 23 -25.91 -8.98 3.21
CA PHE A 23 -25.08 -7.80 3.40
C PHE A 23 -25.78 -6.65 2.66
N VAL A 24 -26.39 -5.75 3.43
CA VAL A 24 -26.75 -4.43 2.95
C VAL A 24 -25.43 -3.65 2.85
N ALA A 25 -24.82 -3.65 1.66
CA ALA A 25 -23.72 -2.77 1.32
C ALA A 25 -24.27 -1.34 1.27
N GLY A 26 -23.88 -0.51 2.24
CA GLY A 26 -24.12 0.93 2.18
C GLY A 26 -23.35 1.50 1.00
N ILE A 27 -24.09 1.98 0.00
CA ILE A 27 -23.58 2.73 -1.13
C ILE A 27 -23.05 4.06 -0.57
N GLU A 28 -21.74 4.23 -0.51
CA GLU A 28 -21.17 5.58 -0.50
C GLU A 28 -21.12 6.08 -1.94
N ARG A 29 -21.89 7.14 -2.19
CA ARG A 29 -21.63 8.01 -3.33
C ARG A 29 -20.27 8.64 -3.11
N ILE A 30 -19.29 8.23 -3.90
CA ILE A 30 -18.08 9.02 -4.12
C ILE A 30 -18.49 10.18 -5.03
N ASP A 31 -19.24 11.13 -4.47
CA ASP A 31 -19.24 12.49 -4.99
C ASP A 31 -18.06 13.20 -4.30
N LYS A 32 -16.83 12.80 -4.64
CA LYS A 32 -15.69 13.72 -4.51
C LYS A 32 -15.93 14.77 -5.59
N GLY A 33 -16.73 15.79 -5.28
CA GLY A 33 -16.69 17.04 -6.02
C GLY A 33 -15.23 17.46 -6.02
N GLY A 34 -14.57 17.30 -7.16
CA GLY A 34 -13.24 17.84 -7.35
C GLY A 34 -13.34 19.30 -6.95
N VAL A 35 -12.68 19.67 -5.87
CA VAL A 35 -12.28 21.06 -5.71
C VAL A 35 -11.26 21.21 -6.83
N GLU A 36 -11.75 21.59 -8.01
CA GLU A 36 -10.93 22.23 -9.02
C GLU A 36 -10.29 23.39 -8.27
N THR A 37 -9.03 23.25 -7.87
CA THR A 37 -8.22 24.39 -7.51
C THR A 37 -8.20 25.24 -8.77
N PRO A 38 -8.82 26.43 -8.78
CA PRO A 38 -8.78 27.26 -9.96
C PRO A 38 -7.30 27.49 -10.29
N PHE A 39 -6.88 27.04 -11.46
CA PHE A 39 -5.58 27.37 -12.01
C PHE A 39 -5.58 28.89 -12.19
N VAL A 40 -4.98 29.60 -11.24
CA VAL A 40 -4.82 31.05 -11.29
C VAL A 40 -3.71 31.33 -12.29
N ASP A 41 -4.12 31.67 -13.50
CA ASP A 41 -3.21 32.12 -14.56
C ASP A 41 -2.54 33.43 -14.14
N GLY A 42 -1.22 33.49 -14.31
CA GLY A 42 -0.34 34.44 -13.65
C GLY A 42 -0.65 35.91 -13.98
N GLY A 43 -0.93 36.69 -12.95
CA GLY A 43 -1.04 38.15 -13.05
C GLY A 43 -1.21 38.78 -11.66
N ASP A 44 -0.22 39.58 -11.27
CA ASP A 44 -0.12 40.40 -10.05
C ASP A 44 0.20 39.69 -8.73
N SER A 45 1.44 39.93 -8.29
CA SER A 45 2.03 39.59 -6.99
C SER A 45 1.42 40.40 -5.84
N ASN A 46 0.13 40.23 -5.58
CA ASN A 46 -0.40 40.50 -4.25
C ASN A 46 -0.20 39.24 -3.44
N GLU A 47 0.66 39.31 -2.42
CA GLU A 47 0.76 38.30 -1.37
C GLU A 47 -0.63 38.15 -0.73
N VAL A 48 -1.42 37.21 -1.26
CA VAL A 48 -2.59 36.70 -0.56
C VAL A 48 -2.02 35.94 0.62
N SER A 49 -2.00 36.59 1.78
CA SER A 49 -1.74 35.95 3.05
C SER A 49 -2.81 34.89 3.24
N VAL A 50 -2.51 33.64 2.83
CA VAL A 50 -3.34 32.49 3.12
C VAL A 50 -3.47 32.47 4.64
N PRO A 51 -4.70 32.61 5.20
CA PRO A 51 -4.86 32.61 6.63
C PRO A 51 -4.25 31.32 7.17
N VAL A 52 -3.22 31.46 8.01
CA VAL A 52 -2.62 30.32 8.71
C VAL A 52 -3.79 29.64 9.43
N PRO A 53 -4.10 28.37 9.10
CA PRO A 53 -5.18 27.67 9.78
C PRO A 53 -4.90 27.77 11.27
N ALA A 54 -5.90 28.26 12.03
CA ALA A 54 -5.78 28.38 13.46
C ALA A 54 -5.27 27.02 13.97
N THR A 55 -4.09 27.03 14.59
CA THR A 55 -3.47 25.83 15.15
C THR A 55 -4.54 25.15 15.99
N GLY A 56 -5.02 24.00 15.52
CA GLY A 56 -5.93 23.18 16.28
C GLY A 56 -5.30 22.89 17.65
N PRO A 57 -6.11 22.62 18.67
CA PRO A 57 -5.59 22.29 20.00
C PRO A 57 -4.78 20.99 20.04
N CYS A 58 -4.79 20.21 18.96
CA CYS A 58 -3.94 19.04 18.81
C CYS A 58 -2.76 19.39 17.89
N ASP A 59 -1.56 18.97 18.28
CA ASP A 59 -0.47 18.84 17.32
C ASP A 59 -0.89 17.77 16.32
N HIS A 60 -0.97 18.10 15.03
CA HIS A 60 -1.29 17.15 13.98
C HIS A 60 0.01 16.62 13.36
N ALA A 61 0.10 15.31 13.15
CA ALA A 61 1.19 14.69 12.43
C ALA A 61 1.06 15.00 10.94
N SER A 62 1.47 16.21 10.59
CA SER A 62 1.40 16.74 9.23
C SER A 62 2.53 16.19 8.37
N LEU A 63 2.26 16.04 7.08
CA LEU A 63 3.29 15.83 6.08
C LEU A 63 4.29 17.01 6.08
N PRO A 64 5.55 16.78 5.69
CA PRO A 64 6.48 17.85 5.38
C PRO A 64 5.82 18.85 4.42
N ALA A 65 6.03 20.16 4.59
CA ALA A 65 5.49 21.11 3.62
C ALA A 65 6.20 20.97 2.25
N PRO A 66 5.56 21.30 1.12
CA PRO A 66 6.26 21.45 -0.15
C PRO A 66 7.42 22.45 -0.05
N PRO A 67 8.51 22.28 -0.80
CA PRO A 67 9.59 23.27 -0.81
C PRO A 67 9.09 24.57 -1.43
N VAL A 68 9.64 25.70 -0.99
CA VAL A 68 9.24 27.03 -1.49
C VAL A 68 9.62 27.21 -2.97
N ARG A 69 10.75 26.63 -3.37
CA ARG A 69 11.35 26.73 -4.71
C ARG A 69 12.09 25.44 -5.06
N ASP A 70 12.23 25.20 -6.36
CA ASP A 70 13.11 24.16 -6.87
C ASP A 70 14.57 24.59 -6.74
N ASP A 71 15.45 23.64 -6.46
CA ASP A 71 16.89 23.91 -6.47
C ASP A 71 17.41 24.16 -7.90
N ASP A 72 16.87 23.44 -8.89
CA ASP A 72 17.15 23.63 -10.32
C ASP A 72 15.93 23.22 -11.18
N PRO A 73 15.05 24.16 -11.56
CA PRO A 73 13.83 23.86 -12.32
C PRO A 73 14.09 23.50 -13.79
N ALA A 74 15.31 23.73 -14.30
CA ALA A 74 15.65 23.45 -15.70
C ALA A 74 16.23 22.05 -15.90
N ARG A 75 16.56 21.36 -14.81
CA ARG A 75 17.17 20.04 -14.80
C ARG A 75 16.13 18.98 -14.52
N GLU A 76 16.15 17.91 -15.30
CA GLU A 76 15.34 16.72 -15.09
C GLU A 76 16.21 15.48 -15.27
N LEU A 77 16.16 14.54 -14.32
CA LEU A 77 16.79 13.24 -14.46
C LEU A 77 15.94 12.30 -15.32
N PRO A 78 16.56 11.25 -15.91
CA PRO A 78 15.78 10.17 -16.51
C PRO A 78 14.81 9.56 -15.48
N THR A 79 13.72 8.97 -15.98
CA THR A 79 12.76 8.24 -15.13
C THR A 79 13.48 7.23 -14.23
N ILE A 80 13.19 7.32 -12.95
CA ILE A 80 13.67 6.42 -11.90
C ILE A 80 12.58 5.41 -11.62
N VAL A 81 12.91 4.12 -11.59
CA VAL A 81 11.98 3.07 -11.18
C VAL A 81 12.52 2.41 -9.94
N MET A 82 11.69 2.11 -8.96
CA MET A 82 12.08 1.48 -7.69
C MET A 82 11.16 0.32 -7.40
N ALA A 83 11.73 -0.85 -7.09
CA ALA A 83 10.99 -2.00 -6.62
C ALA A 83 11.00 -2.05 -5.09
N MET A 84 9.92 -2.55 -4.52
CA MET A 84 9.79 -2.81 -3.10
C MET A 84 10.67 -4.00 -2.70
N ASN A 85 11.55 -3.81 -1.74
CA ASN A 85 12.38 -4.87 -1.15
C ASN A 85 11.65 -5.54 0.02
N HIS A 86 10.98 -4.74 0.85
CA HIS A 86 10.30 -5.23 2.02
C HIS A 86 9.02 -4.46 2.29
N PHE A 87 8.01 -5.17 2.77
CA PHE A 87 6.73 -4.64 3.18
C PHE A 87 6.49 -4.97 4.66
N SER A 88 6.08 -4.00 5.47
CA SER A 88 5.67 -4.28 6.84
C SER A 88 4.43 -3.48 7.24
N LEU A 89 3.53 -4.14 7.97
CA LEU A 89 2.37 -3.52 8.63
C LEU A 89 2.63 -3.21 10.10
N SER A 90 3.66 -3.83 10.69
CA SER A 90 4.08 -3.48 12.03
C SER A 90 4.91 -2.21 11.91
N GLY A 91 4.38 -1.07 12.38
CA GLY A 91 5.11 0.20 12.32
C GLY A 91 6.55 -0.02 12.80
N GLY A 92 7.52 0.22 11.91
CA GLY A 92 8.91 -0.10 12.18
C GLY A 92 9.42 0.65 13.42
N SER A 93 10.48 0.13 14.03
CA SER A 93 11.13 0.79 15.19
C SER A 93 11.66 2.22 14.90
N ALA A 94 11.66 2.64 13.64
CA ALA A 94 12.00 3.98 13.21
C ALA A 94 10.81 4.93 13.47
N SER A 95 10.83 5.57 14.65
CA SER A 95 10.40 6.94 15.04
C SER A 95 9.37 7.78 14.25
N ARG A 96 9.00 7.49 13.00
CA ARG A 96 7.97 8.25 12.28
C ARG A 96 6.60 7.78 12.74
N LEU A 97 6.13 8.52 13.75
CA LEU A 97 4.72 8.69 14.12
C LEU A 97 3.90 8.83 12.84
N GLY A 98 2.82 8.06 12.73
CA GLY A 98 2.00 7.97 11.53
C GLY A 98 1.43 9.31 11.06
N ILE A 99 0.64 9.28 9.99
CA ILE A 99 0.09 10.50 9.38
C ILE A 99 -1.34 10.68 9.87
N ASP A 100 -1.72 11.90 10.21
CA ASP A 100 -3.12 12.28 10.37
C ASP A 100 -3.75 12.53 8.99
N LEU A 101 -4.67 11.65 8.55
CA LEU A 101 -5.22 11.68 7.19
C LEU A 101 -6.47 12.56 7.04
N ASP A 102 -7.12 12.99 8.11
CA ASP A 102 -8.26 13.91 8.04
C ASP A 102 -8.06 15.24 8.75
N GLN A 103 -6.97 15.41 9.49
CA GLN A 103 -6.71 16.60 10.30
C GLN A 103 -7.82 16.83 11.34
N VAL A 104 -8.46 15.73 11.80
CA VAL A 104 -9.55 15.79 12.78
C VAL A 104 -9.10 15.13 14.07
N CYS A 105 -9.11 15.89 15.16
CA CYS A 105 -8.90 15.32 16.47
C CYS A 105 -10.10 14.46 16.90
N THR A 106 -9.92 13.15 17.07
CA THR A 106 -11.02 12.26 17.47
C THR A 106 -11.37 12.35 18.98
N CYS A 107 -10.48 12.89 19.82
CA CYS A 107 -10.65 13.01 21.27
C CYS A 107 -10.11 14.32 21.87
N ASP A 108 -10.38 15.44 21.21
CA ASP A 108 -9.93 16.74 21.70
C ASP A 108 -10.62 17.14 23.02
N THR A 109 -9.97 16.85 24.15
CA THR A 109 -10.51 17.10 25.50
C THR A 109 -10.54 18.58 25.91
N HIS A 110 -10.21 19.52 25.02
CA HIS A 110 -10.26 20.93 25.38
C HIS A 110 -11.69 21.41 25.68
N PRO A 111 -11.88 22.26 26.70
CA PRO A 111 -13.21 22.72 27.12
C PRO A 111 -13.92 23.64 26.11
N THR A 112 -13.26 24.02 25.02
CA THR A 112 -13.80 24.94 24.00
C THR A 112 -14.31 24.24 22.73
N THR A 113 -14.20 22.92 22.66
CA THR A 113 -14.53 22.14 21.48
C THR A 113 -16.03 21.86 21.42
N ALA A 114 -16.53 21.51 20.23
CA ALA A 114 -17.91 21.09 20.09
C ALA A 114 -18.13 19.86 21.00
N HIS A 115 -19.02 20.01 21.99
CA HIS A 115 -19.29 19.03 23.05
C HIS A 115 -18.28 18.96 24.21
N GLY A 116 -17.43 19.97 24.41
CA GLY A 116 -16.51 20.02 25.56
C GLY A 116 -15.52 18.85 25.59
N GLY A 117 -15.21 18.33 24.40
CA GLY A 117 -14.30 17.22 24.16
C GLY A 117 -14.90 15.83 24.22
N GLU A 118 -16.23 15.74 24.26
CA GLU A 118 -16.91 14.45 24.08
C GLU A 118 -16.83 14.00 22.61
N PRO A 119 -16.57 12.71 22.33
CA PRO A 119 -16.55 12.19 20.97
C PRO A 119 -17.88 12.44 20.25
N SER A 120 -17.84 12.86 18.98
CA SER A 120 -19.02 13.11 18.12
C SER A 120 -19.99 11.93 18.05
N CYS A 121 -19.50 10.72 18.35
CA CYS A 121 -20.28 9.51 18.51
C CYS A 121 -19.92 8.85 19.86
N VAL A 122 -20.78 9.00 20.87
CA VAL A 122 -20.60 8.34 22.17
C VAL A 122 -20.80 6.83 22.01
N ARG A 123 -19.71 6.11 21.77
CA ARG A 123 -19.72 4.65 21.78
C ARG A 123 -19.83 4.18 23.24
N LYS A 124 -20.53 3.07 23.47
CA LYS A 124 -20.58 2.45 24.79
C LYS A 124 -19.20 1.84 25.10
N GLY A 125 -18.41 2.46 25.99
CA GLY A 125 -17.06 2.04 26.37
C GLY A 125 -16.08 3.21 26.47
N ALA A 126 -14.79 2.92 26.69
CA ALA A 126 -13.75 3.93 26.58
C ALA A 126 -13.65 4.41 25.11
N PRO A 127 -13.52 5.72 24.85
CA PRO A 127 -13.32 6.23 23.50
C PRO A 127 -12.04 5.63 22.91
N ILE A 128 -12.09 5.30 21.62
CA ILE A 128 -10.90 4.97 20.84
C ILE A 128 -10.45 6.30 20.28
N CYS A 129 -9.31 6.78 20.77
CA CYS A 129 -8.72 8.04 20.37
C CYS A 129 -7.59 7.78 19.39
N ASP A 130 -7.28 8.78 18.57
CA ASP A 130 -6.03 8.81 17.82
C ASP A 130 -4.85 8.83 18.80
N ASP A 131 -3.69 8.38 18.33
CA ASP A 131 -2.45 8.51 19.09
C ASP A 131 -2.03 9.98 19.21
N ASP A 132 -1.03 10.26 20.05
CA ASP A 132 -0.37 11.57 20.14
C ASP A 132 -0.04 12.08 18.73
N GLY A 133 -0.49 13.29 18.41
CA GLY A 133 -0.34 13.83 17.05
C GLY A 133 -1.59 13.72 16.16
N GLY A 134 -2.73 13.22 16.65
CA GLY A 134 -3.87 12.88 15.78
C GLY A 134 -3.55 11.70 14.85
N VAL A 135 -2.59 10.87 15.24
CA VAL A 135 -2.08 9.81 14.37
C VAL A 135 -3.11 8.71 14.21
N ASP A 136 -3.50 8.52 12.96
CA ASP A 136 -4.46 7.56 12.44
C ASP A 136 -3.87 6.12 12.46
N ASN A 137 -3.59 5.56 13.64
CA ASN A 137 -2.89 4.28 13.79
C ASN A 137 -3.80 3.04 13.93
N TYR A 138 -5.13 3.23 13.98
CA TYR A 138 -6.04 2.19 14.48
C TYR A 138 -5.96 0.87 13.71
N PHE A 139 -5.59 0.91 12.44
CA PHE A 139 -5.35 -0.30 11.65
C PHE A 139 -4.22 -1.14 12.22
N ALA A 140 -3.08 -0.53 12.59
CA ALA A 140 -1.96 -1.27 13.17
C ALA A 140 -2.39 -1.97 14.47
N THR A 141 -3.18 -1.30 15.32
CA THR A 141 -3.76 -1.90 16.53
C THR A 141 -4.73 -3.03 16.22
N ALA A 142 -5.61 -2.84 15.23
CA ALA A 142 -6.56 -3.87 14.80
C ALA A 142 -5.83 -5.09 14.25
N VAL A 143 -4.82 -4.89 13.41
CA VAL A 143 -3.98 -5.94 12.83
C VAL A 143 -3.15 -6.64 13.92
N ALA A 144 -2.60 -5.90 14.89
CA ALA A 144 -1.92 -6.46 16.06
C ALA A 144 -2.80 -7.43 16.85
N SER A 145 -4.12 -7.23 16.90
CA SER A 145 -5.04 -8.18 17.54
C SER A 145 -5.13 -9.54 16.81
N PHE A 146 -4.72 -9.61 15.54
CA PHE A 146 -4.63 -10.85 14.76
C PHE A 146 -3.22 -11.45 14.73
N SER A 147 -2.22 -10.80 15.33
CA SER A 147 -0.81 -11.27 15.35
C SER A 147 -0.64 -12.65 16.00
N SER A 148 -1.53 -13.05 16.90
CA SER A 148 -1.53 -14.39 17.47
C SER A 148 -1.93 -15.49 16.48
N ALA A 149 -2.60 -15.12 15.38
CA ALA A 149 -3.08 -16.05 14.35
C ALA A 149 -2.21 -16.01 13.09
N PHE A 150 -1.58 -14.88 12.78
CA PHE A 150 -0.80 -14.68 11.56
C PHE A 150 0.44 -13.82 11.82
N ASN A 151 1.53 -14.10 11.09
CA ASN A 151 2.68 -13.22 11.07
C ASN A 151 2.31 -11.96 10.26
N LEU A 152 2.33 -10.80 10.91
CA LEU A 152 1.94 -9.52 10.29
C LEU A 152 2.93 -9.03 9.26
N ASP A 153 4.21 -9.35 9.44
CA ASP A 153 5.24 -9.00 8.47
C ASP A 153 5.25 -9.98 7.29
N ASP A 154 4.73 -11.20 7.46
CA ASP A 154 4.53 -12.15 6.35
C ASP A 154 3.05 -12.25 5.97
N PHE A 155 2.30 -11.15 6.12
CA PHE A 155 0.89 -11.10 5.81
C PHE A 155 0.67 -11.47 4.33
N ALA A 156 -0.07 -12.55 4.09
CA ALA A 156 -0.29 -13.13 2.76
C ALA A 156 0.96 -13.59 1.99
N GLY A 157 2.09 -13.82 2.68
CA GLY A 157 3.33 -14.22 2.01
C GLY A 157 3.89 -13.14 1.10
N VAL A 158 3.51 -11.86 1.29
CA VAL A 158 3.92 -10.75 0.42
C VAL A 158 5.42 -10.61 0.36
N ASN A 159 6.10 -10.62 1.51
CA ASN A 159 7.56 -10.54 1.55
C ASN A 159 8.20 -11.76 0.90
N SER A 160 7.65 -12.96 1.11
CA SER A 160 8.12 -14.15 0.41
C SER A 160 7.97 -14.00 -1.12
N SER A 161 6.84 -13.46 -1.59
CA SER A 161 6.58 -13.19 -3.02
C SER A 161 7.55 -12.16 -3.61
N ILE A 162 7.84 -11.09 -2.87
CA ILE A 162 8.82 -10.07 -3.24
C ILE A 162 10.22 -10.66 -3.34
N GLN A 163 10.66 -11.40 -2.31
CA GLN A 163 12.00 -11.98 -2.24
C GLN A 163 12.21 -13.10 -3.26
N LEU A 164 11.15 -13.82 -3.64
CA LEU A 164 11.18 -14.80 -4.74
C LEU A 164 11.02 -14.17 -6.13
N GLY A 165 10.75 -12.86 -6.21
CA GLY A 165 10.58 -12.15 -7.48
C GLY A 165 9.30 -12.52 -8.21
N HIS A 166 8.27 -13.02 -7.52
CA HIS A 166 7.00 -13.44 -8.11
C HIS A 166 6.06 -12.25 -8.36
N GLN A 167 6.00 -11.31 -7.42
CA GLN A 167 5.19 -10.10 -7.49
C GLN A 167 5.89 -8.96 -6.74
N ASN A 168 5.60 -7.74 -7.15
CA ASN A 168 6.13 -6.51 -6.60
C ASN A 168 5.29 -5.32 -7.06
N ALA A 169 5.41 -4.18 -6.39
CA ALA A 169 4.93 -2.90 -6.87
C ALA A 169 6.13 -2.00 -7.18
N LEU A 170 6.22 -1.52 -8.42
CA LEU A 170 7.22 -0.55 -8.84
C LEU A 170 6.70 0.85 -8.61
N ILE A 171 7.55 1.72 -8.06
CA ILE A 171 7.36 3.16 -8.04
C ILE A 171 8.15 3.78 -9.17
N VAL A 172 7.47 4.53 -10.02
CA VAL A 172 8.04 5.20 -11.18
C VAL A 172 8.03 6.70 -10.90
N LEU A 173 9.20 7.28 -10.61
CA LEU A 173 9.42 8.69 -10.35
C LEU A 173 9.95 9.37 -11.62
N ARG A 174 9.31 10.45 -12.06
CA ARG A 174 9.75 11.29 -13.18
C ARG A 174 9.67 12.78 -12.83
N LYS A 175 10.22 13.63 -13.71
CA LYS A 175 10.40 15.08 -13.50
C LYS A 175 11.35 15.50 -12.37
N TYR A 176 11.88 14.54 -11.62
CA TYR A 176 12.79 14.84 -10.52
C TYR A 176 14.14 15.38 -11.01
N ASN A 177 14.57 16.52 -10.47
CA ASN A 177 15.83 17.18 -10.83
C ASN A 177 17.08 16.55 -10.18
N GLY A 178 16.91 15.65 -9.20
CA GLY A 178 18.00 14.97 -8.50
C GLY A 178 18.58 15.70 -7.29
N LEU A 179 17.97 16.82 -6.87
CA LEU A 179 18.41 17.68 -5.78
C LEU A 179 17.43 17.62 -4.59
N ALA A 180 17.79 18.30 -3.50
CA ALA A 180 17.06 18.21 -2.25
C ALA A 180 15.61 18.71 -2.36
N ASN A 181 15.38 19.72 -3.19
CA ASN A 181 14.09 20.38 -3.33
C ASN A 181 13.60 20.40 -4.78
N ASP A 182 12.41 19.87 -4.97
CA ASP A 182 11.70 19.80 -6.25
C ASP A 182 10.19 19.85 -6.00
N ARG A 183 9.51 20.88 -6.50
CA ARG A 183 8.08 21.12 -6.24
C ARG A 183 7.16 20.24 -7.07
N ASP A 184 7.61 19.77 -8.23
CA ASP A 184 6.76 19.26 -9.28
C ASP A 184 7.28 17.92 -9.81
N VAL A 185 7.26 16.90 -8.95
CA VAL A 185 7.56 15.51 -9.36
C VAL A 185 6.29 14.72 -9.64
N GLU A 186 6.42 13.66 -10.44
CA GLU A 186 5.31 12.77 -10.74
C GLU A 186 5.65 11.34 -10.40
N VAL A 187 4.74 10.67 -9.71
CA VAL A 187 4.92 9.29 -9.25
C VAL A 187 3.80 8.40 -9.75
N GLY A 188 4.17 7.35 -10.46
CA GLY A 188 3.28 6.26 -10.84
C GLY A 188 3.58 5.00 -10.04
N ILE A 189 2.59 4.14 -9.88
CA ILE A 189 2.75 2.82 -9.28
C ILE A 189 2.32 1.76 -10.29
N VAL A 190 3.15 0.74 -10.45
CA VAL A 190 2.96 -0.32 -11.45
C VAL A 190 3.05 -1.66 -10.76
N GLU A 191 1.99 -2.46 -10.88
CA GLU A 191 2.00 -3.85 -10.43
C GLU A 191 2.81 -4.72 -11.41
N THR A 192 3.63 -5.61 -10.85
CA THR A 192 4.49 -6.52 -11.61
C THR A 192 3.99 -7.95 -11.58
N ASN A 193 4.24 -8.66 -12.68
CA ASN A 193 4.04 -10.10 -12.83
C ASN A 193 5.37 -10.87 -12.65
N GLY A 194 6.25 -10.35 -11.79
CA GLY A 194 7.51 -10.96 -11.39
C GLY A 194 8.67 -10.81 -12.38
N ILE A 195 9.82 -11.34 -12.01
CA ILE A 195 11.06 -11.34 -12.81
C ILE A 195 11.13 -12.62 -13.63
N ARG A 196 11.22 -12.48 -14.97
CA ARG A 196 11.24 -13.62 -15.91
C ARG A 196 12.59 -13.83 -16.59
N SER A 197 13.59 -13.01 -16.28
CA SER A 197 14.93 -13.08 -16.87
C SER A 197 16.03 -12.86 -15.83
N SER A 198 17.18 -13.49 -16.04
CA SER A 198 18.37 -13.36 -15.18
C SER A 198 19.31 -12.25 -15.63
N ASN A 199 18.79 -11.03 -15.81
CA ASN A 199 19.65 -9.90 -16.20
C ASN A 199 20.57 -9.41 -15.09
N CYS A 200 20.27 -9.79 -13.85
CA CYS A 200 21.11 -9.52 -12.70
C CYS A 200 21.99 -10.75 -12.38
N PRO A 201 23.30 -10.59 -12.11
CA PRO A 201 24.19 -11.73 -11.81
C PRO A 201 23.77 -12.56 -10.60
N ASP A 202 23.14 -11.92 -9.62
CA ASP A 202 22.73 -12.54 -8.36
C ASP A 202 21.28 -13.07 -8.38
N SER A 203 20.58 -12.97 -9.52
CA SER A 203 19.25 -13.57 -9.69
C SER A 203 19.31 -15.09 -9.73
N ILE A 204 18.50 -15.75 -8.92
CA ILE A 204 18.46 -17.21 -8.81
C ILE A 204 17.14 -17.74 -9.39
N PRO A 205 17.15 -18.72 -10.32
CA PRO A 205 15.91 -19.30 -10.85
C PRO A 205 15.14 -20.06 -9.76
N THR A 206 13.84 -19.83 -9.67
CA THR A 206 12.97 -20.53 -8.73
C THR A 206 12.63 -21.93 -9.27
N ILE A 207 13.00 -22.98 -8.53
CA ILE A 207 12.82 -24.39 -8.94
C ILE A 207 11.36 -24.68 -9.24
N GLY A 208 11.09 -25.19 -10.44
CA GLY A 208 9.74 -25.58 -10.86
C GLY A 208 8.87 -24.44 -11.35
N SER A 209 9.45 -23.26 -11.60
CA SER A 209 8.76 -22.10 -12.16
C SER A 209 9.63 -21.38 -13.21
N ASP A 210 9.06 -20.38 -13.89
CA ASP A 210 9.74 -19.49 -14.83
C ASP A 210 10.13 -18.12 -14.21
N TYR A 211 10.10 -18.02 -12.88
CA TYR A 211 10.52 -16.83 -12.14
C TYR A 211 11.99 -16.89 -11.70
N TYR A 212 12.54 -15.71 -11.45
CA TYR A 212 13.85 -15.53 -10.82
C TYR A 212 13.72 -14.67 -9.57
N SER A 213 14.53 -14.93 -8.55
CA SER A 213 14.69 -14.01 -7.43
C SER A 213 15.32 -12.69 -7.89
N PRO A 214 15.01 -11.56 -7.23
CA PRO A 214 15.71 -10.31 -7.50
C PRO A 214 17.18 -10.44 -7.08
N GLY A 215 18.10 -10.00 -7.94
CA GLY A 215 19.50 -9.86 -7.58
C GLY A 215 19.82 -8.48 -6.98
N TRP A 216 18.87 -7.54 -7.05
CA TRP A 216 18.98 -6.18 -6.51
C TRP A 216 20.17 -5.39 -7.03
N CYS A 217 20.68 -5.72 -8.23
CA CYS A 217 21.80 -5.01 -8.85
C CYS A 217 21.38 -3.74 -9.61
N GLY A 218 20.09 -3.38 -9.53
CA GLY A 218 19.56 -2.25 -10.28
C GLY A 218 19.56 -2.52 -11.77
N ASP A 219 19.37 -3.77 -12.21
CA ASP A 219 19.15 -4.13 -13.62
C ASP A 219 18.12 -5.29 -13.73
N ASP A 220 17.41 -5.59 -12.64
CA ASP A 220 16.35 -6.59 -12.58
C ASP A 220 15.18 -6.22 -13.51
N GLN A 221 14.75 -7.17 -14.35
CA GLN A 221 13.65 -6.96 -15.30
C GLN A 221 12.34 -7.49 -14.75
N TRP A 222 11.59 -6.60 -14.11
CA TRP A 222 10.22 -6.88 -13.71
C TRP A 222 9.30 -6.83 -14.91
N SER A 223 8.62 -7.95 -15.18
CA SER A 223 7.49 -7.94 -16.09
C SER A 223 6.32 -7.21 -15.42
N VAL A 224 5.55 -6.45 -16.19
CA VAL A 224 4.41 -5.66 -15.70
C VAL A 224 3.10 -6.23 -16.23
N PHE A 225 2.01 -6.05 -15.49
CA PHE A 225 0.70 -6.41 -16.02
C PHE A 225 0.32 -5.50 -17.20
N PRO A 226 -0.21 -6.03 -18.32
CA PRO A 226 -0.49 -5.21 -19.51
C PRO A 226 -1.48 -4.05 -19.29
N ASN A 227 -2.29 -4.11 -18.24
CA ASN A 227 -3.28 -3.09 -17.90
C ASN A 227 -2.75 -2.02 -16.92
N THR A 228 -1.52 -2.15 -16.41
CA THR A 228 -0.93 -1.17 -15.48
C THR A 228 0.02 -0.19 -16.18
N THR A 229 0.37 -0.44 -17.44
CA THR A 229 1.21 0.44 -18.25
C THR A 229 0.69 0.65 -19.67
N VAL A 230 0.96 1.82 -20.24
CA VAL A 230 0.84 2.12 -21.68
C VAL A 230 2.21 2.58 -22.17
N ASP A 231 2.74 1.92 -23.21
CA ASP A 231 4.06 2.21 -23.79
C ASP A 231 5.21 2.22 -22.76
N GLY A 232 5.12 1.34 -21.76
CA GLY A 232 6.13 1.24 -20.70
C GLY A 232 5.97 2.27 -19.57
N PHE A 233 4.94 3.11 -19.60
CA PHE A 233 4.69 4.09 -18.55
C PHE A 233 3.43 3.73 -17.75
N PRO A 234 3.40 3.97 -16.43
CA PRO A 234 2.18 3.86 -15.63
C PRO A 234 0.99 4.54 -16.30
N ILE A 235 -0.17 3.90 -16.25
CA ILE A 235 -1.43 4.47 -16.79
C ILE A 235 -1.87 5.75 -16.08
N SER A 236 -1.35 5.99 -14.87
CA SER A 236 -1.66 7.17 -14.07
C SER A 236 -0.45 7.58 -13.24
N TYR A 237 -0.25 8.88 -13.14
CA TYR A 237 0.70 9.51 -12.23
C TYR A 237 -0.05 10.36 -11.22
N ALA A 238 0.47 10.41 -10.01
CA ALA A 238 0.11 11.37 -8.99
C ALA A 238 1.17 12.48 -8.95
N ALA A 239 0.72 13.70 -8.65
CA ALA A 239 1.62 14.80 -8.34
C ALA A 239 2.25 14.59 -6.96
N GLY A 240 3.50 15.00 -6.83
CA GLY A 240 4.24 14.99 -5.58
C GLY A 240 5.30 16.07 -5.58
N TYR A 241 6.07 16.13 -4.49
CA TYR A 241 7.24 17.00 -4.35
C TYR A 241 8.33 16.28 -3.56
N VAL A 242 9.52 16.82 -3.62
CA VAL A 242 10.67 16.43 -2.81
C VAL A 242 11.09 17.64 -1.98
N ASN A 243 11.14 17.51 -0.66
CA ASN A 243 11.64 18.56 0.25
C ASN A 243 12.72 17.96 1.15
N ASP A 244 13.94 18.49 1.09
CA ASP A 244 15.11 17.93 1.77
C ASP A 244 15.28 16.41 1.52
N TYR A 245 15.18 16.00 0.25
CA TYR A 245 15.19 14.60 -0.21
C TYR A 245 14.00 13.75 0.28
N GLN A 246 13.03 14.31 0.98
CA GLN A 246 11.81 13.61 1.36
C GLN A 246 10.79 13.69 0.24
N LEU A 247 10.58 12.57 -0.45
CA LEU A 247 9.52 12.41 -1.44
C LEU A 247 8.19 12.33 -0.73
N VAL A 248 7.25 13.21 -1.09
CA VAL A 248 5.86 13.17 -0.64
C VAL A 248 4.96 13.09 -1.86
N VAL A 249 4.04 12.13 -1.84
CA VAL A 249 3.09 11.89 -2.93
C VAL A 249 1.70 11.74 -2.33
N SER A 250 0.73 12.47 -2.86
CA SER A 250 -0.69 12.28 -2.54
C SER A 250 -1.41 11.74 -3.75
N LEU A 251 -2.05 10.58 -3.62
CA LEU A 251 -2.77 9.95 -4.71
C LEU A 251 -4.27 10.15 -4.56
N ASP A 252 -4.88 10.74 -5.59
CA ASP A 252 -6.33 10.97 -5.61
C ASP A 252 -7.13 9.68 -5.77
N ARG A 253 -6.50 8.66 -6.36
CA ARG A 253 -7.07 7.35 -6.65
C ARG A 253 -6.56 6.32 -5.67
N GLY A 254 -7.39 5.30 -5.45
CA GLY A 254 -6.96 4.18 -4.64
C GLY A 254 -5.83 3.40 -5.33
N ILE A 255 -4.82 3.00 -4.55
CA ILE A 255 -3.78 2.09 -5.03
C ILE A 255 -4.15 0.67 -4.62
N ALA A 256 -4.11 -0.26 -5.57
CA ALA A 256 -4.11 -1.67 -5.26
C ALA A 256 -2.68 -2.12 -4.95
N ILE A 257 -2.43 -2.58 -3.73
CA ILE A 257 -1.20 -3.27 -3.37
C ILE A 257 -1.50 -4.77 -3.48
N PRO A 258 -0.71 -5.56 -4.24
CA PRO A 258 -0.96 -6.98 -4.39
C PRO A 258 -0.62 -7.74 -3.09
N PHE A 259 -1.57 -8.52 -2.58
CA PHE A 259 -1.42 -9.47 -1.48
C PHE A 259 -1.73 -10.88 -1.98
N GLY A 260 -0.76 -11.47 -2.67
CA GLY A 260 -0.96 -12.74 -3.38
C GLY A 260 -1.96 -12.56 -4.51
N ASP A 261 -3.11 -13.25 -4.42
CA ASP A 261 -4.19 -13.18 -5.41
C ASP A 261 -5.22 -12.07 -5.13
N VAL A 262 -5.10 -11.34 -4.02
CA VAL A 262 -6.04 -10.28 -3.63
C VAL A 262 -5.33 -8.94 -3.61
N GLY A 263 -5.86 -7.97 -4.34
CA GLY A 263 -5.42 -6.58 -4.22
C GLY A 263 -6.08 -5.89 -3.03
N MET A 264 -5.29 -5.31 -2.12
CA MET A 264 -5.83 -4.42 -1.09
C MET A 264 -5.85 -2.99 -1.65
N THR A 265 -7.04 -2.38 -1.68
CA THR A 265 -7.16 -0.99 -2.17
C THR A 265 -7.02 -0.01 -1.01
N MET A 266 -6.06 0.89 -1.09
CA MET A 266 -5.89 2.00 -0.16
C MET A 266 -6.50 3.27 -0.76
N GLY A 267 -7.51 3.84 -0.12
CA GLY A 267 -8.16 5.08 -0.55
C GLY A 267 -7.45 6.34 -0.03
N SER A 268 -7.33 7.34 -0.92
CA SER A 268 -6.58 8.59 -0.70
C SER A 268 -5.18 8.35 -0.08
N PRO A 269 -4.36 7.46 -0.66
CA PRO A 269 -3.08 7.13 -0.05
C PRO A 269 -2.11 8.30 -0.16
N VAL A 270 -1.35 8.48 0.90
CA VAL A 270 -0.19 9.36 0.97
C VAL A 270 1.04 8.50 1.12
N SER A 271 2.04 8.72 0.28
CA SER A 271 3.35 8.08 0.41
C SER A 271 4.40 9.12 0.82
N LEU A 272 5.28 8.72 1.72
CA LEU A 272 6.43 9.49 2.20
C LEU A 272 7.66 8.58 2.15
N GLY A 273 8.83 9.12 1.84
CA GLY A 273 10.10 8.40 2.02
C GLY A 273 11.30 9.27 1.70
N THR A 274 12.49 8.85 2.09
CA THR A 274 13.74 9.58 1.85
C THR A 274 14.42 9.02 0.61
N LEU A 275 14.61 9.86 -0.41
CA LEU A 275 15.34 9.50 -1.63
C LEU A 275 16.85 9.51 -1.36
N VAL A 276 17.45 8.33 -1.42
CA VAL A 276 18.89 8.14 -1.24
C VAL A 276 19.51 7.81 -2.60
N PRO A 277 20.30 8.71 -3.20
CA PRO A 277 21.00 8.40 -4.44
C PRO A 277 22.06 7.33 -4.20
N LEU A 278 22.24 6.45 -5.17
CA LEU A 278 23.23 5.36 -5.11
C LEU A 278 24.32 5.52 -6.17
N GLY A 279 25.50 5.00 -5.87
CA GLY A 279 26.59 4.78 -6.83
C GLY A 279 26.35 3.55 -7.70
N GLU A 280 27.27 3.27 -8.63
CA GLU A 280 27.23 2.04 -9.46
C GLU A 280 27.42 0.75 -8.64
N ASP A 281 28.04 0.87 -7.46
CA ASP A 281 28.18 -0.19 -6.46
C ASP A 281 26.93 -0.36 -5.57
N LEU A 282 25.87 0.40 -5.88
CA LEU A 282 24.61 0.47 -5.14
C LEU A 282 24.75 0.89 -3.68
N GLN A 283 25.87 1.51 -3.32
CA GLN A 283 26.03 2.15 -2.02
C GLN A 283 25.51 3.59 -2.09
N PRO A 284 24.99 4.12 -0.97
CA PRO A 284 24.63 5.53 -0.89
C PRO A 284 25.79 6.44 -1.34
N ARG A 285 25.51 7.35 -2.27
CA ARG A 285 26.47 8.38 -2.70
C ARG A 285 26.10 9.74 -2.10
N ASP A 286 27.06 10.66 -2.11
CA ASP A 286 26.83 12.06 -1.74
C ASP A 286 25.71 12.65 -2.63
N PRO A 287 24.59 13.11 -2.06
CA PRO A 287 23.47 13.61 -2.82
C PRO A 287 23.72 15.01 -3.42
N THR A 288 24.76 15.72 -2.96
CA THR A 288 25.17 17.02 -3.53
C THR A 288 26.02 16.86 -4.81
N ARG A 289 26.56 15.66 -5.05
CA ARG A 289 27.33 15.34 -6.25
C ARG A 289 26.38 14.98 -7.40
N SER A 290 26.57 15.62 -8.55
CA SER A 290 25.87 15.20 -9.77
C SER A 290 26.29 13.78 -10.20
N PRO A 291 25.37 12.96 -10.74
CA PRO A 291 25.69 11.61 -11.18
C PRO A 291 26.76 11.66 -12.29
N ALA A 292 27.78 10.82 -12.17
CA ALA A 292 28.88 10.72 -13.13
C ALA A 292 28.55 9.82 -14.32
N THR A 293 27.55 8.93 -14.19
CA THR A 293 27.14 7.98 -15.23
C THR A 293 25.62 7.90 -15.35
N ASP A 294 25.13 7.35 -16.47
CA ASP A 294 23.71 7.12 -16.70
C ASP A 294 23.09 6.16 -15.66
N LYS A 295 23.89 5.27 -15.08
CA LYS A 295 23.45 4.37 -14.00
C LYS A 295 23.25 5.15 -12.70
N GLU A 296 24.24 5.95 -12.28
CA GLU A 296 24.11 6.81 -11.09
C GLU A 296 22.94 7.81 -11.17
N ALA A 297 22.54 8.20 -12.39
CA ALA A 297 21.39 9.07 -12.62
C ALA A 297 20.04 8.37 -12.38
N ARG A 298 19.98 7.04 -12.41
CA ARG A 298 18.77 6.23 -12.21
C ARG A 298 18.75 5.46 -10.90
N PHE A 299 19.90 5.27 -10.26
CA PHE A 299 19.98 4.49 -9.02
C PHE A 299 19.69 5.34 -7.79
N TYR A 300 18.53 5.06 -7.19
CA TYR A 300 18.04 5.60 -5.94
C TYR A 300 17.58 4.48 -5.01
N ARG A 301 17.35 4.80 -3.75
CA ARG A 301 16.67 3.96 -2.77
C ARG A 301 15.66 4.84 -2.06
N LEU A 302 14.49 4.29 -1.72
CA LEU A 302 13.55 4.98 -0.85
C LEU A 302 13.70 4.38 0.55
N ASP A 303 14.35 5.14 1.42
CA ASP A 303 14.54 4.78 2.82
C ASP A 303 13.35 5.32 3.65
N ASP A 304 13.03 4.63 4.74
CA ASP A 304 11.93 5.00 5.64
C ASP A 304 10.61 5.26 4.89
N GLY A 305 10.36 4.44 3.86
CA GLY A 305 9.16 4.53 3.05
C GLY A 305 7.93 4.24 3.91
N LEU A 306 6.90 5.07 3.76
CA LEU A 306 5.61 4.95 4.41
C LEU A 306 4.53 5.11 3.34
N ILE A 307 3.56 4.20 3.31
CA ILE A 307 2.27 4.45 2.66
C ILE A 307 1.21 4.44 3.75
N ALA A 308 0.56 5.58 3.90
CA ALA A 308 -0.61 5.76 4.75
C ALA A 308 -1.85 5.93 3.90
N GLY A 309 -2.98 5.36 4.31
CA GLY A 309 -4.22 5.51 3.56
C GLY A 309 -5.40 4.80 4.21
N ARG A 310 -6.60 5.04 3.70
CA ARG A 310 -7.81 4.41 4.25
C ARG A 310 -8.03 3.05 3.62
N VAL A 311 -8.13 2.01 4.43
CA VAL A 311 -8.39 0.64 3.96
C VAL A 311 -9.77 0.21 4.43
N ALA A 312 -10.57 -0.31 3.51
CA ALA A 312 -11.85 -0.92 3.87
C ALA A 312 -11.58 -2.19 4.68
N ALA A 313 -12.25 -2.34 5.82
CA ALA A 313 -12.10 -3.54 6.66
C ALA A 313 -12.44 -4.83 5.90
N THR A 314 -13.33 -4.77 4.91
CA THR A 314 -13.67 -5.90 4.02
C THR A 314 -12.50 -6.33 3.16
N ASP A 315 -11.75 -5.37 2.61
CA ASP A 315 -10.61 -5.64 1.72
C ASP A 315 -9.46 -6.23 2.54
N LEU A 316 -9.25 -5.70 3.75
CA LEU A 316 -8.30 -6.26 4.70
C LEU A 316 -8.64 -7.71 5.05
N LEU A 317 -9.89 -7.99 5.42
CA LEU A 317 -10.30 -9.34 5.79
C LEU A 317 -10.26 -10.29 4.60
N ALA A 318 -10.51 -9.80 3.38
CA ALA A 318 -10.36 -10.56 2.15
C ALA A 318 -8.89 -10.92 1.88
N ALA A 319 -7.97 -9.97 2.01
CA ALA A 319 -6.53 -10.18 1.87
C ALA A 319 -5.98 -11.11 2.98
N ALA A 320 -6.46 -10.95 4.22
CA ALA A 320 -6.11 -11.86 5.32
C ALA A 320 -6.65 -13.28 5.06
N GLY A 321 -7.85 -13.40 4.50
CA GLY A 321 -8.46 -14.68 4.18
C GLY A 321 -7.71 -15.42 3.07
N SER A 322 -7.34 -14.72 2.00
CA SER A 322 -6.58 -15.31 0.88
C SER A 322 -5.20 -15.81 1.33
N ALA A 323 -4.54 -15.10 2.24
CA ALA A 323 -3.27 -15.50 2.85
C ALA A 323 -3.26 -16.92 3.43
N THR A 324 -4.43 -17.38 3.92
CA THR A 324 -4.54 -18.67 4.61
C THR A 324 -4.79 -19.85 3.69
N LEU A 325 -5.10 -19.58 2.41
CA LEU A 325 -5.31 -20.62 1.43
C LEU A 325 -3.93 -21.04 0.91
N PRO A 326 -3.59 -22.35 0.90
CA PRO A 326 -2.40 -22.80 0.21
C PRO A 326 -2.48 -22.32 -1.25
N PRO A 327 -1.36 -21.91 -1.87
CA PRO A 327 -1.36 -21.48 -3.26
C PRO A 327 -2.08 -22.54 -4.08
N ALA A 328 -3.07 -22.12 -4.87
CA ALA A 328 -3.83 -23.05 -5.69
C ALA A 328 -2.82 -23.82 -6.53
N SER A 329 -2.63 -25.10 -6.21
CA SER A 329 -1.73 -25.98 -6.94
C SER A 329 -2.04 -25.83 -8.41
N GLU A 330 -1.06 -25.42 -9.22
CA GLU A 330 -1.29 -25.15 -10.63
C GLU A 330 -2.08 -26.30 -11.26
N PRO A 331 -3.12 -26.01 -12.06
CA PRO A 331 -3.92 -27.02 -12.74
C PRO A 331 -3.05 -27.75 -13.78
N GLY A 332 -2.24 -28.70 -13.32
CA GLY A 332 -1.22 -29.39 -14.09
C GLY A 332 -0.36 -30.34 -13.25
N ALA A 333 -0.18 -30.05 -11.96
CA ALA A 333 0.46 -30.98 -11.03
C ALA A 333 -0.55 -32.06 -10.58
N SER A 334 -0.72 -33.09 -11.40
CA SER A 334 -1.47 -34.31 -11.04
C SER A 334 -0.74 -35.06 -9.93
N ALA A 335 -0.87 -34.58 -8.69
CA ALA A 335 -0.44 -35.29 -7.51
C ALA A 335 -1.39 -36.49 -7.34
N ARG A 336 -0.89 -37.71 -7.57
CA ARG A 336 -1.54 -38.91 -7.05
C ARG A 336 -1.58 -38.80 -5.53
N ILE A 337 -2.72 -38.41 -4.99
CA ILE A 337 -2.98 -38.42 -3.56
C ILE A 337 -3.00 -39.88 -3.11
N PRO A 338 -2.08 -40.35 -2.25
CA PRO A 338 -2.27 -41.63 -1.56
C PRO A 338 -3.44 -41.48 -0.58
N PRO A 339 -4.29 -42.52 -0.41
CA PRO A 339 -5.44 -42.43 0.48
C PRO A 339 -4.96 -42.31 1.93
N SER A 340 -5.12 -41.14 2.55
CA SER A 340 -4.91 -40.95 3.98
C SER A 340 -6.24 -40.71 4.71
N THR A 341 -6.40 -41.46 5.79
CA THR A 341 -7.48 -41.43 6.76
C THR A 341 -7.42 -40.22 7.69
N GLU A 342 -8.61 -39.73 8.04
CA GLU A 342 -9.00 -39.02 9.28
C GLU A 342 -8.62 -37.55 9.55
N SER A 343 -9.70 -36.75 9.60
CA SER A 343 -10.14 -35.90 10.73
C SER A 343 -9.21 -34.77 11.22
N SER A 344 -9.30 -33.62 10.56
CA SER A 344 -9.12 -32.32 11.24
C SER A 344 -10.39 -31.48 11.10
N ARG A 345 -10.99 -31.13 12.24
CA ARG A 345 -12.18 -30.27 12.31
C ARG A 345 -11.75 -28.81 12.13
N SER A 346 -12.10 -28.21 11.00
CA SER A 346 -12.02 -26.76 10.81
C SER A 346 -13.05 -26.07 11.72
N LYS A 347 -12.59 -25.18 12.60
CA LYS A 347 -13.46 -24.32 13.41
C LYS A 347 -13.75 -23.05 12.61
N CYS A 348 -14.99 -22.84 12.20
CA CYS A 348 -15.45 -21.53 11.73
C CYS A 348 -15.41 -20.54 12.90
N VAL A 349 -14.56 -19.52 12.79
CA VAL A 349 -14.59 -18.35 13.68
C VAL A 349 -15.65 -17.39 13.15
N THR A 350 -16.68 -17.12 13.94
CA THR A 350 -17.70 -16.10 13.63
C THR A 350 -17.20 -14.74 14.09
N VAL A 351 -16.89 -13.85 13.15
CA VAL A 351 -16.51 -12.46 13.44
C VAL A 351 -17.70 -11.56 13.10
N SER A 352 -18.21 -10.83 14.10
CA SER A 352 -19.24 -9.80 13.92
C SER A 352 -18.57 -8.44 13.84
N THR A 353 -18.56 -7.84 12.66
CA THR A 353 -18.02 -6.48 12.43
C THR A 353 -19.10 -5.58 11.85
N SER A 354 -19.46 -4.51 12.57
CA SER A 354 -20.07 -3.34 11.94
C SER A 354 -19.04 -2.70 10.99
N PRO A 355 -19.46 -2.16 9.83
CA PRO A 355 -18.55 -1.50 8.91
C PRO A 355 -17.89 -0.31 9.61
N LYS A 356 -16.56 -0.29 9.61
CA LYS A 356 -15.71 0.78 10.14
C LYS A 356 -14.67 1.13 9.09
N ARG A 357 -14.34 2.43 9.00
CA ARG A 357 -13.16 2.92 8.29
C ARG A 357 -11.95 2.72 9.19
N ALA A 358 -10.85 2.21 8.66
CA ALA A 358 -9.57 2.09 9.35
C ALA A 358 -8.50 2.75 8.49
N SER A 359 -7.63 3.54 9.12
CA SER A 359 -6.48 4.18 8.50
C SER A 359 -5.27 3.28 8.70
N SER A 360 -4.63 2.86 7.60
CA SER A 360 -3.51 1.92 7.56
C SER A 360 -2.18 2.63 7.36
N ILE A 361 -1.14 2.11 8.02
CA ILE A 361 0.25 2.54 7.96
C ILE A 361 1.06 1.31 7.54
N SER A 362 1.84 1.45 6.47
CA SER A 362 2.75 0.39 6.02
C SER A 362 4.14 0.96 5.75
N SER A 363 5.17 0.29 6.27
CA SER A 363 6.56 0.65 6.03
C SER A 363 7.10 -0.09 4.81
N LEU A 364 7.94 0.59 4.04
CA LEU A 364 8.49 0.13 2.78
C LEU A 364 9.98 0.44 2.72
N ASP A 365 10.78 -0.55 2.38
CA ASP A 365 12.17 -0.38 1.92
C ASP A 365 12.18 -0.64 0.42
N MET A 366 12.71 0.26 -0.40
CA MET A 366 12.64 0.16 -1.87
C MET A 366 13.96 0.50 -2.53
N ARG A 367 14.33 -0.23 -3.59
CA ARG A 367 15.60 -0.04 -4.32
C ARG A 367 15.34 0.27 -5.80
N ALA A 368 16.12 1.16 -6.39
CA ALA A 368 15.97 1.54 -7.79
C ALA A 368 16.48 0.51 -8.77
N MET A 369 15.87 0.57 -9.96
CA MET A 369 16.03 -0.29 -11.10
C MET A 369 15.71 0.51 -12.38
N PRO A 370 16.31 0.17 -13.52
CA PRO A 370 16.04 0.77 -14.80
C PRO A 370 14.82 0.11 -15.43
N PHE A 371 13.96 0.93 -16.02
CA PHE A 371 12.90 0.47 -16.91
C PHE A 371 13.49 0.26 -18.32
N ARG A 372 13.13 -0.85 -18.96
CA ARG A 372 13.42 -1.09 -20.38
C ARG A 372 12.17 -1.52 -21.13
#